data_AF-A0A6L3EML2-F1
#
_entry.id   AF-A0A6L3EML2-F1
#
_cell.length_a   1.000
_cell.length_b   1.000
_cell.length_c   1.000
_cell.angle_alpha   90.00
_cell.angle_beta   90.00
_cell.angle_gamma   90.00
#
_symmetry.space_group_name_H-M   'P 1'
#
loop_
_entity.id
_entity.type
_entity.pdbx_description
1 polymer ?
#
loop_
_entity_poly.entity_id
_entity_poly.type
_entity_poly.pdbx_seq_one_letter_code
_entity_poly.pdbx_strand_id
1 'polypeptide(L)'
;MLVALSALVVATRFNVTTDLGVFLPQGQSFVERVLMSQLERGSTSNIVFAGIEGAEPGRLAELNRLLAARVSSRPQVVQVLNGDSGLSDSDRQWVIDNRYQLTPSNLADEFTVEGLKRALGDRLRGLTSPLGALEKRFMARDPTGEVLE
;
A
#
# COMPACT_ATOMS: atom_id res chain seq x y z
N MET A 1 5.40 -33.56 -44.35
CA MET A 1 6.42 -32.88 -43.51
C MET A 1 5.93 -31.53 -42.99
N LEU A 2 5.46 -30.62 -43.85
CA LEU A 2 4.95 -29.30 -43.45
C LEU A 2 3.80 -29.35 -42.41
N VAL A 3 2.86 -30.29 -42.57
CA VAL A 3 1.74 -30.48 -41.63
C VAL A 3 2.21 -30.93 -40.24
N ALA A 4 3.17 -31.85 -40.18
CA ALA A 4 3.74 -32.31 -38.92
C ALA A 4 4.57 -31.20 -38.23
N LEU A 5 5.29 -30.40 -39.00
CA LEU A 5 6.06 -29.27 -38.49
C LEU A 5 5.14 -28.16 -37.95
N SER A 6 4.05 -27.85 -38.66
CA SER A 6 3.05 -26.87 -38.20
C SER A 6 2.30 -27.36 -36.97
N ALA A 7 1.93 -28.65 -36.89
CA ALA A 7 1.36 -29.24 -35.68
C ALA A 7 2.31 -29.17 -34.47
N LEU A 8 3.61 -29.43 -34.69
CA LEU A 8 4.63 -29.31 -33.64
C LEU A 8 4.81 -27.87 -33.16
N VAL A 9 4.80 -26.90 -34.08
CA VAL A 9 4.88 -25.47 -33.74
C VAL A 9 3.65 -25.05 -32.93
N VAL A 10 2.44 -25.42 -33.35
CA VAL A 10 1.23 -25.13 -32.58
C VAL A 10 1.30 -25.80 -31.21
N ALA A 11 1.61 -27.09 -31.12
CA ALA A 11 1.68 -27.80 -29.84
C ALA A 11 2.70 -27.22 -28.85
N THR A 12 3.78 -26.59 -29.34
CA THR A 12 4.86 -26.06 -28.50
C THR A 12 4.78 -24.55 -28.26
N ARG A 13 4.01 -23.81 -29.06
CA ARG A 13 3.93 -22.34 -29.00
C ARG A 13 2.52 -21.81 -28.70
N PHE A 14 1.52 -22.67 -28.66
CA PHE A 14 0.15 -22.26 -28.37
C PHE A 14 0.00 -21.92 -26.89
N ASN A 15 0.01 -20.62 -26.59
CA ASN A 15 -0.32 -20.09 -25.28
C ASN A 15 -1.75 -19.56 -25.32
N VAL A 16 -2.63 -20.19 -24.56
CA VAL A 16 -3.97 -19.66 -24.29
C VAL A 16 -3.85 -18.67 -23.16
N THR A 17 -4.12 -17.39 -23.44
CA THR A 17 -4.26 -16.36 -22.42
C THR A 17 -5.74 -16.05 -22.20
N THR A 18 -6.15 -15.95 -20.94
CA THR A 18 -7.50 -15.52 -20.54
C THR A 18 -7.51 -14.08 -20.05
N ASP A 19 -6.46 -13.32 -20.37
CA ASP A 19 -6.32 -11.94 -19.96
C ASP A 19 -7.28 -11.03 -20.73
N LEU A 20 -8.19 -10.38 -19.99
CA LEU A 20 -9.13 -9.39 -20.54
C LEU A 20 -8.41 -8.18 -21.15
N GLY A 21 -7.17 -7.91 -20.74
CA GLY A 21 -6.31 -6.85 -21.28
C GLY A 21 -6.08 -6.96 -22.78
N VAL A 22 -6.12 -8.18 -23.35
CA VAL A 22 -5.99 -8.40 -24.80
C VAL A 22 -7.12 -7.73 -25.59
N PHE A 23 -8.27 -7.45 -24.96
CA PHE A 23 -9.40 -6.77 -25.57
C PHE A 23 -9.39 -5.25 -25.35
N LEU A 24 -8.44 -4.71 -24.58
CA LEU A 24 -8.34 -3.28 -24.37
C LEU A 24 -7.74 -2.60 -25.62
N PRO A 25 -8.29 -1.44 -26.06
CA PRO A 25 -7.76 -0.72 -27.20
C PRO A 25 -6.34 -0.23 -26.91
N GLN A 26 -5.42 -0.46 -27.83
CA GLN A 26 -4.07 0.07 -27.71
C GLN A 26 -4.14 1.59 -27.86
N GLY A 27 -3.90 2.31 -26.76
CA GLY A 27 -3.97 3.76 -26.71
C GLY A 27 -3.18 4.42 -27.85
N GLN A 28 -3.80 5.38 -28.54
CA GLN A 28 -3.18 6.00 -29.70
C GLN A 28 -2.13 7.05 -29.29
N SER A 29 -2.28 7.63 -28.08
CA SER A 29 -1.34 8.61 -27.51
C SER A 29 -0.33 7.99 -26.53
N PHE A 30 0.81 8.65 -26.32
CA PHE A 30 1.86 8.19 -25.38
C PHE A 30 1.35 8.09 -23.93
N VAL A 31 0.55 9.06 -23.49
CA VAL A 31 -0.05 9.09 -22.14
C VAL A 31 -1.01 7.92 -21.96
N GLU A 32 -1.83 7.64 -22.96
CA GLU A 32 -2.78 6.53 -22.93
C GLU A 32 -2.07 5.17 -22.94
N ARG A 33 -0.96 5.02 -23.68
CA ARG A 33 -0.11 3.82 -23.62
C ARG A 33 0.52 3.62 -22.25
N VAL A 34 0.98 4.69 -21.60
CA VAL A 34 1.53 4.60 -20.23
C VAL A 34 0.45 4.18 -19.24
N LEU A 35 -0.74 4.79 -19.30
CA LEU A 35 -1.87 4.42 -18.44
C LEU A 35 -2.32 2.97 -18.67
N MET A 36 -2.46 2.53 -19.92
CA MET A 36 -2.79 1.14 -20.23
C MET A 36 -1.69 0.18 -19.79
N SER A 37 -0.41 0.55 -19.93
CA SER A 37 0.68 -0.27 -19.40
C SER A 37 0.66 -0.40 -17.88
N GLN A 38 0.15 0.58 -17.15
CA GLN A 38 -0.08 0.50 -15.70
C GLN A 38 -1.31 -0.35 -15.35
N LEU A 39 -2.31 -0.45 -16.23
CA LEU A 39 -3.44 -1.36 -16.05
C LEU A 39 -3.09 -2.81 -16.41
N GLU A 40 -2.17 -3.03 -17.35
CA GLU A 40 -1.69 -4.36 -17.74
C GLU A 40 -0.56 -4.87 -16.83
N ARG A 41 0.33 -3.98 -16.37
CA ARG A 41 1.56 -4.34 -15.61
C ARG A 41 1.67 -3.69 -14.24
N GLY A 42 0.70 -2.87 -13.82
CA GLY A 42 0.74 -2.20 -12.53
C GLY A 42 0.45 -3.15 -11.38
N SER A 43 0.96 -2.80 -10.20
CA SER A 43 0.76 -3.49 -8.92
C SER A 43 -0.71 -3.66 -8.51
N THR A 44 -1.65 -3.01 -9.20
CA THR A 44 -3.10 -3.07 -8.99
C THR A 44 -3.83 -4.13 -9.84
N SER A 45 -3.18 -4.76 -10.83
CA SER A 45 -3.85 -5.71 -11.73
C SER A 45 -4.09 -7.11 -11.14
N ASN A 46 -3.51 -7.40 -9.96
CA ASN A 46 -3.58 -8.71 -9.30
C ASN A 46 -4.24 -8.63 -7.92
N ILE A 47 -5.32 -7.85 -7.79
CA ILE A 47 -6.09 -7.79 -6.53
C ILE A 47 -7.09 -8.95 -6.50
N VAL A 48 -7.02 -9.76 -5.44
CA VAL A 48 -7.99 -10.82 -5.16
C VAL A 48 -8.85 -10.39 -3.98
N PHE A 49 -10.16 -10.31 -4.20
CA PHE A 49 -11.13 -10.12 -3.12
C PHE A 49 -11.58 -11.48 -2.59
N ALA A 50 -11.63 -11.63 -1.28
CA ALA A 50 -12.09 -12.83 -0.61
C ALA A 50 -13.02 -12.47 0.55
N GLY A 51 -14.16 -13.15 0.63
CA GLY A 51 -15.12 -13.05 1.73
C GLY A 51 -15.20 -14.35 2.53
N ILE A 52 -15.51 -14.25 3.82
CA ILE A 52 -15.71 -15.40 4.70
C ILE A 52 -17.10 -15.29 5.32
N GLU A 53 -17.88 -16.37 5.24
CA GLU A 53 -19.29 -16.41 5.64
C GLU A 53 -19.61 -17.67 6.45
N GLY A 54 -20.82 -17.75 7.02
CA GLY A 54 -21.34 -18.98 7.65
C GLY A 54 -21.02 -19.19 9.13
N ALA A 55 -20.58 -18.15 9.84
CA ALA A 55 -20.37 -18.18 11.29
C ALA A 55 -20.83 -16.89 11.98
N GLU A 56 -20.87 -16.89 13.31
CA GLU A 56 -21.15 -15.69 14.12
C GLU A 56 -20.13 -14.56 13.86
N PRO A 57 -20.52 -13.27 13.91
CA PRO A 57 -19.66 -12.15 13.50
C PRO A 57 -18.32 -12.07 14.24
N GLY A 58 -18.29 -12.36 15.54
CA GLY A 58 -17.05 -12.38 16.32
C GLY A 58 -16.06 -13.45 15.83
N ARG A 59 -16.58 -14.61 15.42
CA ARG A 59 -15.78 -15.71 14.88
C ARG A 59 -15.29 -15.40 13.47
N LEU A 60 -16.12 -14.76 12.64
CA LEU A 60 -15.72 -14.28 11.32
C LEU A 60 -14.59 -13.25 11.40
N ALA A 61 -14.69 -12.29 12.33
CA ALA A 61 -13.64 -11.28 12.53
C ALA A 61 -12.31 -11.89 12.97
N GLU A 62 -12.35 -12.86 13.89
CA GLU A 62 -11.15 -13.60 14.32
C GLU A 62 -10.53 -14.39 13.15
N LEU A 63 -11.35 -15.14 12.42
CA LEU A 63 -10.91 -15.94 11.28
C LEU A 63 -10.32 -15.07 10.16
N ASN A 64 -10.94 -13.92 9.89
CA ASN A 64 -10.46 -12.95 8.92
C ASN A 64 -9.07 -12.40 9.29
N ARG A 65 -8.83 -12.05 10.56
CA ARG A 65 -7.50 -11.62 11.04
C ARG A 65 -6.45 -12.73 10.92
N LEU A 66 -6.77 -13.95 11.31
CA LEU A 66 -5.87 -15.10 11.22
C LEU A 66 -5.52 -15.44 9.77
N LEU A 67 -6.50 -15.38 8.87
CA LEU A 67 -6.28 -15.61 7.45
C LEU A 67 -5.35 -14.55 6.87
N ALA A 68 -5.59 -13.27 7.15
CA ALA A 68 -4.74 -12.17 6.68
C ALA A 68 -3.30 -12.31 7.18
N ALA A 69 -3.08 -12.66 8.44
CA ALA A 69 -1.75 -12.90 8.99
C ALA A 69 -1.02 -14.07 8.29
N ARG A 70 -1.74 -15.16 8.00
CA ARG A 70 -1.16 -16.33 7.32
C ARG A 70 -0.89 -16.10 5.83
N VAL A 71 -1.69 -15.25 5.19
CA VAL A 71 -1.53 -14.92 3.76
C VAL A 71 -0.40 -13.91 3.58
N SER A 72 -0.30 -12.90 4.45
CA SER A 72 0.77 -11.89 4.41
C SER A 72 2.16 -12.48 4.68
N SER A 73 2.27 -13.61 5.38
CA SER A 73 3.55 -14.29 5.57
C SER A 73 4.05 -15.06 4.34
N ARG A 74 3.33 -15.05 3.21
CA ARG A 74 3.72 -15.78 1.99
C ARG A 74 4.54 -14.88 1.07
N PRO A 75 5.68 -15.35 0.54
CA PRO A 75 6.55 -14.53 -0.31
C PRO A 75 5.92 -14.15 -1.66
N GLN A 76 4.87 -14.84 -2.10
CA GLN A 76 4.14 -14.52 -3.33
C GLN A 76 3.13 -13.38 -3.14
N VAL A 77 2.85 -12.98 -1.90
CA VAL A 77 1.87 -11.95 -1.58
C VAL A 77 2.60 -10.69 -1.18
N VAL A 78 2.45 -9.64 -1.99
CA VAL A 78 3.09 -8.34 -1.74
C VAL A 78 2.42 -7.62 -0.56
N GLN A 79 1.09 -7.66 -0.50
CA GLN A 79 0.33 -6.95 0.53
C GLN A 79 -1.03 -7.63 0.76
N VAL A 80 -1.53 -7.54 1.99
CA VAL A 80 -2.91 -7.93 2.34
C VAL A 80 -3.62 -6.70 2.90
N LEU A 81 -4.74 -6.33 2.30
CA LEU A 81 -5.59 -5.22 2.74
C LEU A 81 -6.78 -5.80 3.51
N ASN A 82 -6.73 -5.75 4.85
CA ASN A 82 -7.75 -6.38 5.69
C ASN A 82 -8.46 -5.41 6.63
N GLY A 83 -8.83 -4.23 6.13
CA GLY A 83 -9.54 -3.20 6.91
C GLY A 83 -8.73 -2.56 8.04
N ASP A 84 -7.56 -3.11 8.38
CA ASP A 84 -6.56 -2.44 9.21
C ASP A 84 -5.85 -1.43 8.32
N SER A 85 -6.23 -0.16 8.43
CA SER A 85 -5.74 0.96 7.63
C SER A 85 -4.30 1.38 7.97
N GLY A 86 -3.52 0.47 8.55
CA GLY A 86 -2.15 0.73 8.97
C GLY A 86 -1.13 0.35 7.92
N LEU A 87 -0.18 1.24 7.67
CA LEU A 87 1.18 0.86 7.27
C LEU A 87 1.63 -0.33 8.14
N SER A 88 2.28 -1.33 7.54
CA SER A 88 2.94 -2.39 8.32
C SER A 88 3.90 -1.77 9.34
N ASP A 89 4.24 -2.48 10.41
CA ASP A 89 5.18 -1.93 11.40
C ASP A 89 6.51 -1.52 10.76
N SER A 90 6.97 -2.25 9.72
CA SER A 90 8.15 -1.89 8.93
C SER A 90 7.96 -0.63 8.10
N ASP A 91 6.81 -0.46 7.44
CA ASP A 91 6.54 0.73 6.63
C ASP A 91 6.36 1.96 7.52
N ARG A 92 5.70 1.79 8.67
CA ARG A 92 5.55 2.84 9.68
C ARG A 92 6.91 3.26 10.23
N GLN A 93 7.79 2.30 10.53
CA GLN A 93 9.14 2.60 10.98
C GLN A 93 9.94 3.33 9.89
N TRP A 94 9.82 2.92 8.63
CA TRP A 94 10.46 3.60 7.50
C TRP A 94 9.99 5.05 7.35
N VAL A 95 8.68 5.32 7.48
CA VAL A 95 8.14 6.69 7.46
C VAL A 95 8.68 7.52 8.62
N ILE A 96 8.69 6.97 9.84
CA ILE A 96 9.25 7.67 11.02
C ILE A 96 10.72 8.02 10.78
N ASP A 97 11.51 7.09 10.23
CA ASP A 97 12.94 7.27 10.02
C ASP A 97 13.26 8.28 8.90
N ASN A 98 12.37 8.42 7.91
CA ASN A 98 12.56 9.31 6.75
C ASN A 98 11.68 10.56 6.77
N ARG A 99 10.92 10.82 7.86
CA ARG A 99 9.89 11.86 7.95
C ARG A 99 10.29 13.21 7.35
N TYR A 100 11.46 13.75 7.70
CA TYR A 100 11.93 15.06 7.20
C TYR A 100 12.29 15.11 5.71
N GLN A 101 12.53 13.96 5.09
CA GLN A 101 12.74 13.87 3.63
C GLN A 101 11.40 13.74 2.89
N LEU A 102 10.35 13.32 3.60
CA LEU A 102 9.01 13.09 3.06
C LEU A 102 8.10 14.31 3.24
N THR A 103 8.41 15.21 4.18
CA THR A 103 7.66 16.46 4.40
C THR A 103 7.80 17.40 3.19
N PRO A 104 6.70 17.82 2.54
CA PRO A 104 6.77 18.52 1.26
C PRO A 104 7.28 19.97 1.27
N SER A 105 7.29 20.69 2.40
CA SER A 105 7.62 22.13 2.33
C SER A 105 7.73 22.82 3.69
N ASN A 106 8.84 23.55 3.89
CA ASN A 106 9.12 24.57 4.93
C ASN A 106 9.89 24.18 6.21
N LEU A 107 10.46 22.97 6.30
CA LEU A 107 11.27 22.53 7.44
C LEU A 107 12.30 23.56 7.97
N ALA A 108 12.82 24.43 7.10
CA ALA A 108 13.70 25.52 7.50
C ALA A 108 13.09 26.48 8.55
N ASP A 109 11.80 26.82 8.44
CA ASP A 109 11.10 27.70 9.37
C ASP A 109 10.75 26.96 10.68
N GLU A 110 10.48 25.66 10.59
CA GLU A 110 10.22 24.77 11.72
C GLU A 110 11.47 24.49 12.56
N PHE A 111 12.64 24.35 11.93
CA PHE A 111 13.92 24.15 12.62
C PHE A 111 14.53 25.44 13.19
N THR A 112 13.77 26.54 13.25
CA THR A 112 14.14 27.69 14.06
C THR A 112 13.78 27.46 15.52
N VAL A 113 14.41 28.21 16.44
CA VAL A 113 14.06 28.15 17.87
C VAL A 113 12.57 28.45 18.11
N GLU A 114 12.03 29.43 17.38
CA GLU A 114 10.62 29.80 17.49
C GLU A 114 9.70 28.76 16.82
N GLY A 115 10.15 28.13 15.73
CA GLY A 115 9.49 27.00 15.08
C GLY A 115 9.32 25.82 16.02
N LEU A 116 10.42 25.35 16.62
CA LEU A 116 10.43 24.24 17.57
C LEU A 116 9.58 24.50 18.81
N LYS A 117 9.62 25.73 19.36
CA LYS A 117 8.76 26.11 20.49
C LYS A 117 7.27 26.03 20.13
N ARG A 118 6.92 26.47 18.92
CA ARG A 118 5.53 26.43 18.43
C ARG A 118 5.07 24.99 18.23
N ALA A 119 5.84 24.18 17.50
CA ALA A 119 5.54 22.77 17.26
C ALA A 119 5.37 21.99 18.57
N LEU A 120 6.27 22.21 19.54
CA LEU A 120 6.15 21.59 20.86
C LEU A 120 4.89 22.04 21.60
N GLY A 121 4.53 23.32 21.51
CA GLY A 121 3.29 23.87 22.07
C GLY A 121 2.04 23.21 21.46
N ASP A 122 2.05 22.97 20.15
CA ASP A 122 0.98 22.26 19.44
C ASP A 122 0.85 20.81 19.91
N ARG A 123 1.96 20.09 20.05
CA ARG A 123 1.93 18.70 20.56
C ARG A 123 1.44 18.63 22.00
N LEU A 124 1.85 19.57 22.85
CA LEU A 124 1.35 19.67 24.23
C LEU A 124 -0.16 19.91 24.29
N ARG A 125 -0.72 20.74 23.38
CA ARG A 125 -2.17 20.87 23.23
C ARG A 125 -2.80 19.57 22.74
N GLY A 126 -2.19 18.89 21.77
CA GLY A 126 -2.62 17.60 21.25
C GLY A 126 -2.77 16.51 22.32
N LEU A 127 -1.93 16.53 23.36
CA LEU A 127 -2.03 15.61 24.51
C LEU A 127 -3.35 15.73 25.29
N THR A 128 -4.02 16.88 25.21
CA THR A 128 -5.33 17.12 25.85
C THR A 128 -6.51 16.68 24.98
N SER A 129 -6.25 16.25 23.74
CA SER A 129 -7.27 15.85 22.77
C SER A 129 -7.60 14.34 22.86
N PRO A 130 -8.68 13.88 22.19
CA PRO A 130 -8.98 12.45 22.04
C PRO A 130 -7.84 11.62 21.40
N LEU A 131 -6.90 12.27 20.70
CA LEU A 131 -5.71 11.66 20.10
C LEU A 131 -4.48 11.68 21.03
N GLY A 132 -4.61 12.10 22.29
CA GLY A 132 -3.48 12.28 23.21
C GLY A 132 -2.65 11.02 23.44
N ALA A 133 -3.25 9.82 23.35
CA ALA A 133 -2.53 8.55 23.43
C ALA A 133 -1.62 8.30 22.21
N LEU A 134 -2.01 8.77 21.03
CA LEU A 134 -1.21 8.71 19.80
C LEU A 134 -0.09 9.75 19.85
N GLU A 135 -0.41 10.98 20.25
CA GLU A 135 0.56 12.06 20.45
C GLU A 135 1.69 11.66 21.40
N LYS A 136 1.36 11.08 22.56
CA LYS A 136 2.35 10.61 23.54
C LYS A 136 3.32 9.57 22.96
N ARG A 137 2.89 8.76 21.99
CA ARG A 137 3.75 7.74 21.36
C ARG A 137 4.81 8.35 20.45
N PHE A 138 4.50 9.47 19.80
CA PHE A 138 5.39 10.09 18.80
C PHE A 138 6.16 11.29 19.32
N MET A 139 5.66 12.00 20.34
CA MET A 139 6.26 13.24 20.85
C MET A 139 7.77 13.18 21.14
N ALA A 140 8.27 12.06 21.68
CA ALA A 140 9.69 11.90 21.97
C ALA A 140 10.56 11.63 20.72
N ARG A 141 9.96 11.05 19.67
CA ARG A 141 10.63 10.68 18.42
C ARG A 141 10.47 11.73 17.33
N ASP A 142 9.42 12.54 17.42
CA ASP A 142 9.03 13.54 16.45
C ASP A 142 8.45 14.79 17.16
N PRO A 143 9.32 15.68 17.67
CA PRO A 143 8.89 16.91 18.34
C PRO A 143 8.29 17.95 17.38
N THR A 144 8.51 17.77 16.08
CA THR A 144 8.00 18.58 14.96
C THR A 144 6.58 18.17 14.56
N GLY A 145 6.26 16.87 14.65
CA GLY A 145 4.91 16.35 14.37
C GLY A 145 4.68 15.92 12.93
N GLU A 146 5.73 15.83 12.13
CA GLU A 146 5.76 15.41 10.71
C GLU A 146 5.14 14.04 10.43
N VAL A 147 5.10 13.16 11.42
CA VAL A 147 4.50 11.81 11.28
C VAL A 147 2.97 11.87 11.35
N LEU A 148 2.41 12.94 11.92
CA LEU A 148 0.97 13.10 12.17
C LEU A 148 0.29 14.14 11.28
N GLU A 149 1.04 14.97 10.56
CA GLU A 149 0.51 15.83 9.48
C GLU A 149 0.15 15.01 8.23
#